data_AF-A0A538KY51-F1
#
_entry.id   AF-A0A538KY51-F1
#
_cell.length_a   1.000
_cell.length_b   1.000
_cell.length_c   1.000
_cell.angle_alpha   90.00
_cell.angle_beta   90.00
_cell.angle_gamma   90.00
#
_symmetry.space_group_name_H-M   'P 1'
#
loop_
_entity.id
_entity.type
_entity.pdbx_description
1 polymer ?
#
loop_
_entity_poly.entity_id
_entity_poly.type
_entity_poly.pdbx_seq_one_letter_code
_entity_poly.pdbx_strand_id
1 'polypeptide(L)'
;MIYQSYSAITTAAETACAPQLGVIAGTCNYHGVYMAVSTDGGATFTDYPVYINPDPTVGYGHQFVNVSVDSAGNVNSVYTDGHHVYYSFSSDYGKTWKGPFLVTTTSGTQIFPWSSAGDAGKLDVVYYQTPYYDGTNTPDNYPMSAAWTVGFAQNLNALTPRSSWSRQTASPINHFGGVCESGVTCTGNRDLFDDFGVAASPTPGSPRSSTATTSSTRTRQIRRAAT
;
A
#
# COMPACT_ATOMS: atom_id res chain seq x y z
N MET A 1 0.03 5.46 21.09
CA MET A 1 1.22 5.31 20.23
C MET A 1 0.89 5.89 18.87
N ILE A 2 1.86 6.49 18.21
CA ILE A 2 1.73 7.05 16.86
C ILE A 2 2.66 6.26 15.95
N TYR A 3 2.18 5.93 14.75
CA TYR A 3 2.89 5.14 13.77
C TYR A 3 2.92 5.89 12.44
N GLN A 4 4.07 5.92 11.79
CA GLN A 4 4.22 6.41 10.43
C GLN A 4 5.05 5.42 9.64
N SER A 5 4.48 4.90 8.55
CA SER A 5 5.21 4.01 7.65
C SER A 5 5.74 4.78 6.44
N TYR A 6 6.89 4.37 5.93
CA TYR A 6 7.52 4.98 4.77
C TYR A 6 8.46 3.99 4.10
N SER A 7 8.82 4.27 2.85
CA SER A 7 9.91 3.59 2.15
C SER A 7 11.08 4.53 1.94
N ALA A 8 12.29 3.98 1.96
CA ALA A 8 13.52 4.75 1.82
C ALA A 8 14.68 3.86 1.34
N ILE A 9 15.80 4.51 1.00
CA ILE A 9 17.10 3.87 0.98
C ILE A 9 17.48 3.36 2.39
N THR A 10 18.39 2.41 2.46
CA THR A 10 18.84 1.73 3.69
C THR A 10 20.20 2.20 4.19
N THR A 11 21.04 2.76 3.33
CA THR A 11 22.34 3.30 3.71
C THR A 11 22.63 4.64 3.05
N ALA A 12 23.51 5.45 3.65
CA ALA A 12 23.90 6.74 3.07
C ALA A 12 24.56 6.61 1.68
N ALA A 13 25.23 5.49 1.40
CA ALA A 13 25.88 5.24 0.12
C ALA A 13 24.88 5.14 -1.05
N GLU A 14 23.63 4.76 -0.76
CA GLU A 14 22.58 4.58 -1.78
C GLU A 14 22.03 5.89 -2.32
N THR A 15 22.34 7.03 -1.68
CA THR A 15 22.04 8.36 -2.23
C THR A 15 22.64 8.59 -3.61
N ALA A 16 23.71 7.87 -3.95
CA ALA A 16 24.36 7.95 -5.26
C ALA A 16 23.67 7.15 -6.36
N CYS A 17 22.76 6.22 -6.03
CA CYS A 17 22.13 5.32 -7.00
C CYS A 17 20.60 5.36 -7.08
N ALA A 18 19.91 5.89 -6.06
CA ALA A 18 18.44 5.85 -5.99
C ALA A 18 17.79 6.95 -6.86
N PRO A 19 17.16 6.62 -8.00
CA PRO A 19 16.67 7.62 -8.96
C PRO A 19 15.60 8.54 -8.38
N GLN A 20 14.89 8.11 -7.33
CA GLN A 20 13.95 8.95 -6.57
C GLN A 20 14.58 10.21 -5.96
N LEU A 21 15.91 10.21 -5.78
CA LEU A 21 16.67 11.34 -5.26
C LEU A 21 17.24 12.24 -6.38
N GLY A 22 16.84 12.01 -7.64
CA GLY A 22 17.29 12.79 -8.78
C GLY A 22 18.67 12.39 -9.32
N VAL A 23 19.16 11.19 -9.01
CA VAL A 23 20.44 10.66 -9.53
C VAL A 23 20.21 9.71 -10.71
N ILE A 24 21.16 9.69 -11.65
CA ILE A 24 21.01 9.01 -12.95
C ILE A 24 21.42 7.53 -12.92
N ALA A 25 22.21 7.09 -11.93
CA ALA A 25 22.81 5.75 -11.95
C ALA A 25 21.77 4.61 -11.95
N GLY A 26 20.64 4.77 -11.24
CA GLY A 26 19.50 3.84 -11.31
C GLY A 26 19.80 2.41 -10.84
N THR A 27 20.89 2.19 -10.10
CA THR A 27 21.32 0.85 -9.65
C THR A 27 20.80 0.45 -8.27
N CYS A 28 19.98 1.30 -7.64
CA CYS A 28 19.23 0.97 -6.44
C CYS A 28 17.93 1.79 -6.38
N ASN A 29 17.05 1.47 -5.43
CA ASN A 29 15.74 2.09 -5.22
C ASN A 29 15.46 2.25 -3.72
N TYR A 30 14.28 2.78 -3.37
CA TYR A 30 13.76 2.73 -1.99
C TYR A 30 13.34 1.31 -1.61
N HIS A 31 14.34 0.44 -1.39
CA HIS A 31 14.16 -1.00 -1.14
C HIS A 31 13.93 -1.35 0.34
N GLY A 32 13.99 -0.36 1.23
CA GLY A 32 13.59 -0.47 2.62
C GLY A 32 12.18 0.06 2.86
N VAL A 33 11.42 -0.64 3.69
CA VAL A 33 10.16 -0.21 4.30
C VAL A 33 10.37 -0.12 5.81
N TYR A 34 9.93 0.98 6.41
CA TYR A 34 10.17 1.31 7.80
C TYR A 34 8.89 1.73 8.52
N MET A 35 8.95 1.66 9.85
CA MET A 35 7.95 2.17 10.77
C MET A 35 8.60 3.09 11.79
N ALA A 36 8.26 4.37 11.74
CA ALA A 36 8.52 5.30 12.82
C ALA A 36 7.46 5.08 13.92
N VAL A 37 7.91 4.82 15.14
CA VAL A 37 7.07 4.59 16.32
C VAL A 37 7.31 5.70 17.35
N SER A 38 6.23 6.34 17.79
CA SER A 38 6.25 7.26 18.93
C SER A 38 5.39 6.76 20.08
N THR A 39 5.98 6.76 21.28
CA THR A 39 5.32 6.40 22.55
C THR A 39 5.03 7.62 23.43
N ASP A 40 5.41 8.81 23.01
CA ASP A 40 5.37 10.06 23.80
C ASP A 40 4.45 11.13 23.17
N GLY A 41 3.48 10.71 22.37
CA GLY A 41 2.51 11.61 21.74
C GLY A 41 3.07 12.36 20.52
N GLY A 42 4.13 11.83 19.90
CA GLY A 42 4.72 12.38 18.68
C GLY A 42 5.87 13.35 18.93
N ALA A 43 6.36 13.45 20.16
CA ALA A 43 7.51 14.30 20.47
C ALA A 43 8.81 13.68 19.96
N THR A 44 8.95 12.36 20.06
CA THR A 44 10.07 11.61 19.47
C THR A 44 9.58 10.37 18.75
N PHE A 45 10.36 9.94 17.75
CA PHE A 45 10.12 8.73 16.97
C PHE A 45 11.37 7.85 16.96
N THR A 46 11.17 6.54 16.98
CA THR A 46 12.20 5.54 16.71
C THR A 46 11.80 4.74 15.49
N ASP A 47 12.70 4.62 14.53
CA ASP A 47 12.50 3.89 13.29
C ASP A 47 12.85 2.41 13.45
N TYR A 48 11.96 1.53 12.98
CA TYR A 48 12.17 0.09 12.92
C TYR A 48 12.03 -0.40 11.48
N PRO A 49 12.92 -1.28 10.99
CA PRO A 49 12.76 -1.90 9.69
C PRO A 49 11.54 -2.82 9.69
N VAL A 50 10.59 -2.56 8.79
CA VAL A 50 9.47 -3.45 8.50
C VAL A 50 9.96 -4.57 7.59
N TYR A 51 10.63 -4.18 6.51
CA TYR A 51 11.26 -5.07 5.56
C TYR A 51 12.38 -4.35 4.82
N ILE A 52 13.49 -5.04 4.59
CA ILE A 52 14.56 -4.57 3.71
C ILE A 52 14.73 -5.65 2.64
N ASN A 53 14.50 -5.28 1.38
CA ASN A 53 14.70 -6.22 0.29
C ASN A 53 16.21 -6.42 0.06
N PRO A 54 16.72 -7.66 0.05
CA PRO A 54 18.12 -7.91 -0.28
C PRO A 54 18.48 -7.52 -1.72
N ASP A 55 17.49 -7.42 -2.62
CA ASP A 55 17.67 -6.83 -3.94
C ASP A 55 17.46 -5.31 -3.86
N PRO A 56 18.53 -4.50 -3.97
CA PRO A 56 18.42 -3.06 -3.82
C PRO A 56 17.72 -2.39 -5.01
N THR A 57 17.45 -3.12 -6.10
CA THR A 57 16.78 -2.58 -7.30
C THR A 57 15.27 -2.64 -7.21
N VAL A 58 14.70 -3.41 -6.28
CA VAL A 58 13.25 -3.46 -6.04
C VAL A 58 12.84 -2.28 -5.14
N GLY A 59 12.00 -1.39 -5.65
CA GLY A 59 11.56 -0.21 -4.92
C GLY A 59 10.16 -0.34 -4.34
N TYR A 60 9.96 0.18 -3.12
CA TYR A 60 8.64 0.35 -2.49
C TYR A 60 8.18 1.81 -2.50
N GLY A 61 8.80 2.64 -3.34
CA GLY A 61 8.54 4.08 -3.48
C GLY A 61 7.31 4.44 -4.32
N HIS A 62 6.40 3.51 -4.55
CA HIS A 62 5.28 3.63 -5.51
C HIS A 62 4.02 4.30 -4.95
N GLN A 63 4.16 5.03 -3.84
CA GLN A 63 3.08 5.70 -3.08
C GLN A 63 1.87 4.78 -2.74
N PHE A 64 1.14 4.98 -1.65
CA PHE A 64 1.69 5.25 -0.33
C PHE A 64 2.04 3.92 0.35
N VAL A 65 3.04 3.94 1.25
CA VAL A 65 3.17 2.90 2.26
C VAL A 65 2.15 3.21 3.36
N ASN A 66 1.23 2.28 3.62
CA ASN A 66 0.12 2.48 4.53
C ASN A 66 0.31 1.73 5.84
N VAL A 67 -0.21 2.28 6.94
CA VAL A 67 -0.23 1.63 8.26
C VAL A 67 -1.65 1.58 8.82
N SER A 68 -1.99 0.47 9.45
CA SER A 68 -3.21 0.31 10.23
C SER A 68 -2.97 -0.49 11.50
N VAL A 69 -3.77 -0.25 12.54
CA VAL A 69 -3.63 -0.89 13.85
C VAL A 69 -4.96 -1.57 14.19
N ASP A 70 -4.92 -2.85 14.53
CA ASP A 70 -6.14 -3.58 14.91
C ASP A 70 -6.56 -3.30 16.37
N SER A 71 -7.73 -3.80 16.75
CA SER A 71 -8.29 -3.60 18.09
C SER A 71 -7.45 -4.21 19.23
N ALA A 72 -6.49 -5.09 18.93
CA ALA A 72 -5.56 -5.68 19.90
C ALA A 72 -4.20 -4.97 19.93
N GLY A 73 -4.00 -3.94 19.10
CA GLY A 73 -2.75 -3.18 19.01
C GLY A 73 -1.70 -3.81 18.09
N ASN A 74 -2.05 -4.81 17.28
CA ASN A 74 -1.15 -5.31 16.25
C ASN A 74 -1.10 -4.29 15.11
N VAL A 75 0.12 -4.04 14.62
CA VAL A 75 0.39 -3.04 13.59
C VAL A 75 0.59 -3.76 12.26
N ASN A 76 -0.07 -3.29 11.21
CA ASN A 76 0.05 -3.81 9.85
C ASN A 76 0.61 -2.70 8.95
N SER A 77 1.66 -3.01 8.19
CA SER A 77 2.22 -2.14 7.15
C SER A 77 1.93 -2.76 5.79
N VAL A 78 1.38 -1.98 4.86
CA VAL A 78 1.01 -2.41 3.51
C VAL A 78 1.72 -1.53 2.50
N TYR A 79 2.36 -2.14 1.51
CA TYR A 79 3.22 -1.47 0.53
C TYR A 79 3.18 -2.19 -0.80
N THR A 80 3.67 -1.54 -1.85
CA THR A 80 3.72 -2.10 -3.20
C THR A 80 5.08 -1.87 -3.85
N ASP A 81 5.51 -2.82 -4.68
CA ASP A 81 6.67 -2.67 -5.57
C ASP A 81 6.29 -2.14 -6.97
N GLY A 82 5.07 -1.61 -7.11
CA GLY A 82 4.51 -1.16 -8.38
C GLY A 82 3.83 -2.30 -9.16
N HIS A 83 4.17 -3.56 -8.89
CA HIS A 83 3.56 -4.72 -9.53
C HIS A 83 2.64 -5.50 -8.60
N HIS A 84 3.02 -5.68 -7.33
CA HIS A 84 2.27 -6.42 -6.33
C HIS A 84 2.15 -5.66 -5.02
N VAL A 85 1.02 -5.86 -4.32
CA VAL A 85 0.84 -5.39 -2.96
C VAL A 85 1.29 -6.46 -1.97
N TYR A 86 2.02 -6.02 -0.95
CA TYR A 86 2.54 -6.81 0.15
C TYR A 86 2.05 -6.24 1.48
N TYR A 87 2.06 -7.08 2.51
CA TYR A 87 1.91 -6.62 3.88
C TYR A 87 2.92 -7.26 4.81
N SER A 88 3.16 -6.61 5.94
CA SER A 88 3.88 -7.14 7.09
C SER A 88 3.12 -6.77 8.35
N PHE A 89 3.29 -7.56 9.41
CA PHE A 89 2.63 -7.28 10.68
C PHE A 89 3.59 -7.37 11.86
N SER A 90 3.27 -6.62 12.91
CA SER A 90 3.94 -6.59 14.21
C SER A 90 2.94 -6.84 15.33
N SER A 91 3.32 -7.71 16.27
CA SER A 91 2.57 -8.01 17.49
C SER A 91 3.21 -7.41 18.75
N ASP A 92 4.19 -6.51 18.58
CA ASP A 92 4.98 -5.88 19.65
C ASP A 92 5.11 -4.37 19.46
N TYR A 93 4.01 -3.76 18.97
CA TYR A 93 3.86 -2.31 18.80
C TYR A 93 4.84 -1.70 17.78
N GLY A 94 5.03 -2.38 16.66
CA GLY A 94 5.81 -1.90 15.51
C GLY A 94 7.32 -2.08 15.64
N LYS A 95 7.80 -2.85 16.62
CA LYS A 95 9.24 -3.03 16.89
C LYS A 95 9.86 -4.17 16.10
N THR A 96 9.17 -5.29 15.98
CA THR A 96 9.58 -6.44 15.15
C THR A 96 8.47 -6.82 14.19
N TRP A 97 8.87 -7.30 13.01
CA TRP A 97 7.97 -7.49 11.88
C TRP A 97 8.09 -8.88 11.27
N LYS A 98 6.95 -9.41 10.81
CA LYS A 98 6.87 -10.63 9.99
C LYS A 98 6.37 -10.26 8.61
N GLY A 99 7.05 -10.76 7.58
CA GLY A 99 6.75 -10.49 6.18
C GLY A 99 8.04 -10.31 5.36
N PRO A 100 7.92 -9.85 4.10
CA PRO A 100 6.71 -9.50 3.38
C PRO A 100 5.85 -10.72 3.08
N PHE A 101 4.54 -10.56 3.14
CA PHE A 101 3.57 -11.54 2.65
C PHE A 101 2.77 -10.92 1.51
N LEU A 102 2.57 -11.70 0.46
CA LEU A 102 1.91 -11.25 -0.75
C LEU A 102 0.39 -11.09 -0.52
N VAL A 103 -0.17 -9.97 -0.94
CA VAL A 103 -1.62 -9.68 -0.89
C VAL A 103 -2.25 -9.95 -2.26
N THR A 104 -1.64 -9.47 -3.35
CA THR A 104 -2.16 -9.63 -4.72
C THR A 104 -1.56 -10.83 -5.44
N THR A 105 -2.27 -11.42 -6.39
CA THR A 105 -1.68 -12.46 -7.28
C THR A 105 -2.02 -12.21 -8.75
N THR A 106 -2.53 -11.03 -9.05
CA THR A 106 -2.87 -10.62 -10.41
C THR A 106 -1.62 -10.06 -11.07
N SER A 107 -1.38 -10.45 -12.32
CA SER A 107 -0.39 -9.81 -13.17
C SER A 107 -0.78 -8.36 -13.45
N GLY A 108 0.20 -7.51 -13.74
CA GLY A 108 -0.03 -6.12 -14.12
C GLY A 108 0.52 -5.18 -13.07
N THR A 109 -0.08 -4.01 -12.96
CA THR A 109 0.40 -2.96 -12.06
C THR A 109 -0.58 -2.80 -10.90
N GLN A 110 -0.09 -2.76 -9.67
CA GLN A 110 -0.90 -2.49 -8.47
C GLN A 110 -0.22 -1.46 -7.59
N ILE A 111 -0.90 -0.36 -7.28
CA ILE A 111 -0.32 0.81 -6.62
C ILE A 111 -1.29 1.43 -5.62
N PHE A 112 -0.77 2.35 -4.81
CA PHE A 112 -1.52 3.17 -3.85
C PHE A 112 -2.34 2.32 -2.87
N PRO A 113 -1.72 1.36 -2.17
CA PRO A 113 -2.44 0.52 -1.25
C PRO A 113 -2.90 1.32 -0.03
N TRP A 114 -4.09 1.02 0.44
CA TRP A 114 -4.62 1.50 1.71
C TRP A 114 -5.19 0.33 2.50
N SER A 115 -5.09 0.38 3.82
CA SER A 115 -5.57 -0.68 4.70
C SER A 115 -6.42 -0.18 5.86
N SER A 116 -7.25 -1.08 6.37
CA SER A 116 -7.99 -0.91 7.63
C SER A 116 -7.89 -2.20 8.42
N ALA A 117 -7.32 -2.11 9.62
CA ALA A 117 -7.24 -3.20 10.57
C ALA A 117 -8.35 -3.02 11.61
N GLY A 118 -9.31 -3.94 11.60
CA GLY A 118 -10.53 -3.84 12.41
C GLY A 118 -10.36 -4.59 13.73
N ASP A 119 -11.05 -5.74 13.83
CA ASP A 119 -10.87 -6.64 14.96
C ASP A 119 -9.47 -7.25 14.92
N ALA A 120 -9.01 -7.74 16.07
CA ALA A 120 -7.74 -8.44 16.23
C ALA A 120 -7.49 -9.46 15.10
N GLY A 121 -6.37 -9.28 14.40
CA GLY A 121 -5.90 -10.15 13.34
C GLY A 121 -6.65 -10.10 12.02
N LYS A 122 -7.51 -9.09 11.79
CA LYS A 122 -8.19 -8.87 10.51
C LYS A 122 -7.61 -7.66 9.78
N LEU A 123 -7.44 -7.81 8.47
CA LEU A 123 -6.90 -6.76 7.61
C LEU A 123 -7.68 -6.71 6.29
N ASP A 124 -8.23 -5.54 5.99
CA ASP A 124 -8.78 -5.21 4.68
C ASP A 124 -7.79 -4.29 3.96
N VAL A 125 -7.57 -4.54 2.67
CA VAL A 125 -6.66 -3.79 1.82
C VAL A 125 -7.38 -3.43 0.52
N VAL A 126 -7.22 -2.18 0.09
CA VAL A 126 -7.64 -1.70 -1.23
C VAL A 126 -6.44 -1.14 -1.97
N TYR A 127 -6.45 -1.21 -3.29
CA TYR A 127 -5.36 -0.75 -4.14
C TYR A 127 -5.90 -0.42 -5.53
N TYR A 128 -5.23 0.48 -6.25
CA TYR A 128 -5.48 0.60 -7.68
C TYR A 128 -4.81 -0.54 -8.42
N GLN A 129 -5.47 -1.05 -9.45
CA GLN A 129 -4.95 -2.13 -10.28
C GLN A 129 -5.28 -1.92 -11.74
N THR A 130 -4.35 -2.29 -12.60
CA THR A 130 -4.56 -2.43 -14.05
C THR A 130 -3.86 -3.69 -14.54
N PRO A 131 -4.43 -4.43 -15.51
CA PRO A 131 -3.72 -5.55 -16.15
C PRO A 131 -2.54 -5.07 -17.00
N TYR A 132 -2.43 -3.76 -17.30
CA TYR A 132 -1.32 -3.22 -18.07
C TYR A 132 -0.02 -3.23 -17.26
N TYR A 133 1.04 -3.73 -17.87
CA TYR A 133 2.40 -3.68 -17.40
C TYR A 133 3.32 -3.96 -18.59
N ASP A 134 4.31 -3.11 -18.82
CA ASP A 134 5.25 -3.25 -19.94
C ASP A 134 6.71 -3.44 -19.49
N GLY A 135 6.94 -3.49 -18.17
CA GLY A 135 8.26 -3.65 -17.55
C GLY A 135 9.27 -2.54 -17.87
N THR A 136 8.84 -1.47 -18.53
CA THR A 136 9.74 -0.43 -19.07
C THR A 136 9.35 0.93 -18.55
N ASN A 137 8.07 1.28 -18.63
CA ASN A 137 7.57 2.58 -18.19
C ASN A 137 7.12 2.49 -16.74
N THR A 138 7.27 3.59 -16.00
CA THR A 138 6.61 3.76 -14.71
C THR A 138 5.11 4.03 -14.94
N PRO A 139 4.26 3.80 -13.92
CA PRO A 139 2.84 4.14 -13.99
C PRO A 139 2.58 5.58 -14.43
N ASP A 140 3.52 6.52 -14.18
CA ASP A 140 3.43 7.93 -14.60
C ASP A 140 3.11 8.12 -16.08
N ASN A 141 3.64 7.24 -16.94
CA ASN A 141 3.65 7.41 -18.40
C ASN A 141 2.91 6.30 -19.14
N TYR A 142 2.06 5.56 -18.45
CA TYR A 142 1.29 4.50 -19.09
C TYR A 142 0.36 5.04 -20.21
N PRO A 143 0.20 4.29 -21.31
CA PRO A 143 -0.67 4.68 -22.42
C PRO A 143 -2.14 4.59 -22.02
N MET A 144 -3.02 5.23 -22.78
CA MET A 144 -4.48 5.22 -22.56
C MET A 144 -5.12 3.81 -22.59
N SER A 145 -4.40 2.76 -23.01
CA SER A 145 -4.84 1.38 -22.88
C SER A 145 -4.71 0.81 -21.46
N ALA A 146 -3.97 1.46 -20.56
CA ALA A 146 -3.93 1.12 -19.15
C ALA A 146 -5.24 1.54 -18.48
N ALA A 147 -6.16 0.59 -18.34
CA ALA A 147 -7.44 0.79 -17.70
C ALA A 147 -7.36 0.42 -16.21
N TRP A 148 -7.64 1.36 -15.33
CA TRP A 148 -7.52 1.20 -13.89
C TRP A 148 -8.85 0.87 -13.23
N THR A 149 -8.82 0.01 -12.23
CA THR A 149 -9.93 -0.31 -11.32
C THR A 149 -9.43 -0.32 -9.89
N VAL A 150 -10.34 -0.44 -8.92
CA VAL A 150 -10.02 -0.69 -7.52
C VAL A 150 -10.08 -2.19 -7.23
N GLY A 151 -8.99 -2.75 -6.71
CA GLY A 151 -8.99 -4.06 -6.07
C GLY A 151 -9.31 -3.96 -4.58
N PHE A 152 -9.98 -4.99 -4.05
CA PHE A 152 -10.20 -5.18 -2.62
C PHE A 152 -9.75 -6.58 -2.22
N ALA A 153 -8.93 -6.66 -1.17
CA ALA A 153 -8.45 -7.89 -0.57
C ALA A 153 -8.78 -7.91 0.93
N GLN A 154 -9.28 -9.04 1.44
CA GLN A 154 -9.58 -9.23 2.86
C GLN A 154 -8.94 -10.50 3.39
N ASN A 155 -8.30 -10.36 4.54
CA ASN A 155 -7.73 -11.46 5.32
C ASN A 155 -8.27 -11.43 6.75
N LEU A 156 -8.93 -12.50 7.15
CA LEU A 156 -9.52 -12.63 8.49
C LEU A 156 -8.55 -13.22 9.52
N ASN A 157 -7.34 -13.60 9.09
CA ASN A 157 -6.30 -14.23 9.90
C ASN A 157 -4.91 -13.65 9.56
N ALA A 158 -4.80 -12.33 9.42
CA ALA A 158 -3.62 -11.62 8.90
C ALA A 158 -2.35 -11.81 9.77
N LEU A 159 -2.50 -12.15 11.05
CA LEU A 159 -1.37 -12.44 11.96
C LEU A 159 -0.83 -13.88 11.83
N THR A 160 -1.44 -14.69 10.96
CA THR A 160 -0.90 -16.00 10.58
C THR A 160 -0.05 -15.84 9.32
N PRO A 161 1.25 -16.15 9.35
CA PRO A 161 2.10 -16.06 8.16
C PRO A 161 1.49 -16.78 6.95
N ARG A 162 1.45 -16.11 5.80
CA ARG A 162 0.92 -16.64 4.53
C ARG A 162 -0.55 -17.11 4.57
N SER A 163 -1.37 -16.55 5.46
CA SER A 163 -2.81 -16.82 5.46
C SER A 163 -3.49 -16.33 4.17
N SER A 164 -4.61 -16.97 3.83
CA SER A 164 -5.30 -16.75 2.56
C SER A 164 -6.03 -15.41 2.49
N TRP A 165 -6.04 -14.84 1.29
CA TRP A 165 -6.75 -13.61 0.96
C TRP A 165 -7.96 -13.86 0.06
N SER A 166 -9.13 -13.36 0.47
CA SER A 166 -10.28 -13.18 -0.44
C SER A 166 -10.11 -11.89 -1.23
N ARG A 167 -10.38 -11.90 -2.54
CA ARG A 167 -10.08 -10.77 -3.44
C ARG A 167 -11.18 -10.56 -4.47
N GLN A 168 -11.41 -9.30 -4.84
CA GLN A 168 -12.33 -8.93 -5.91
C GLN A 168 -12.03 -7.55 -6.47
N THR A 169 -12.54 -7.28 -7.67
CA THR A 169 -12.61 -5.92 -8.20
C THR A 169 -13.79 -5.19 -7.56
N ALA A 170 -13.52 -4.07 -6.93
CA ALA A 170 -14.47 -3.28 -6.16
C ALA A 170 -15.14 -2.18 -7.01
N SER A 171 -14.53 -1.75 -8.12
CA SER A 171 -15.05 -0.67 -8.96
C SER A 171 -15.14 -1.05 -10.44
N PRO A 172 -15.98 -0.36 -11.24
CA PRO A 172 -15.76 -0.30 -12.68
C PRO A 172 -14.43 0.40 -12.99
N ILE A 173 -14.06 0.45 -14.28
CA ILE A 173 -12.91 1.25 -14.72
C ILE A 173 -13.13 2.71 -14.30
N ASN A 174 -12.15 3.28 -13.61
CA ASN A 174 -12.24 4.63 -13.06
C ASN A 174 -11.15 5.57 -13.58
N HIS A 175 -10.16 5.07 -14.33
CA HIS A 175 -9.13 5.89 -14.98
C HIS A 175 -8.50 5.16 -16.18
N PHE A 176 -7.95 5.93 -17.11
CA PHE A 176 -7.17 5.45 -18.25
C PHE A 176 -5.86 6.22 -18.36
N GLY A 177 -4.78 5.54 -18.70
CA GLY A 177 -3.48 6.18 -18.91
C GLY A 177 -2.61 6.24 -17.67
N GLY A 178 -1.69 7.19 -17.67
CA GLY A 178 -0.69 7.35 -16.61
C GLY A 178 -1.29 7.72 -15.25
N VAL A 179 -0.65 7.26 -14.19
CA VAL A 179 -0.92 7.64 -12.79
C VAL A 179 0.35 8.22 -12.21
N CYS A 180 0.28 9.48 -11.81
CA CYS A 180 1.45 10.22 -11.35
C CYS A 180 1.88 9.82 -9.93
N GLU A 181 3.04 9.16 -9.82
CA GLU A 181 3.77 8.86 -8.59
C GLU A 181 4.96 9.81 -8.37
N SER A 182 5.42 10.49 -9.43
CA SER A 182 6.62 11.34 -9.39
C SER A 182 6.38 12.79 -8.93
N GLY A 183 5.19 13.13 -8.44
CA GLY A 183 4.98 14.48 -7.88
C GLY A 183 4.76 15.54 -8.96
N VAL A 184 5.48 16.67 -8.86
CA VAL A 184 5.39 17.80 -9.81
C VAL A 184 6.12 17.55 -11.12
N THR A 185 6.89 16.46 -11.22
CA THR A 185 7.67 16.12 -12.42
C THR A 185 6.90 15.29 -13.43
N CYS A 186 5.69 14.83 -13.09
CA CYS A 186 4.81 14.15 -14.03
C CYS A 186 4.35 15.12 -15.12
N THR A 187 4.38 14.66 -16.37
CA THR A 187 3.81 15.38 -17.52
C THR A 187 2.34 15.01 -17.77
N GLY A 188 1.81 14.01 -17.04
CA GLY A 188 0.42 13.58 -17.05
C GLY A 188 -0.50 14.38 -16.12
N ASN A 189 -1.77 13.99 -16.07
CA ASN A 189 -2.78 14.61 -15.20
C ASN A 189 -2.87 13.93 -13.82
N ARG A 190 -3.39 14.65 -12.81
CA ARG A 190 -3.65 14.16 -11.44
C ARG A 190 -5.14 13.86 -11.27
N ASP A 191 -5.70 13.19 -12.26
CA ASP A 191 -7.15 13.00 -12.36
C ASP A 191 -7.61 11.72 -11.63
N LEU A 192 -6.67 10.84 -11.26
CA LEU A 192 -6.94 9.72 -10.37
C LEU A 192 -6.92 10.23 -8.91
N PHE A 193 -7.88 9.77 -8.12
CA PHE A 193 -8.13 10.29 -6.77
C PHE A 193 -6.87 10.22 -5.88
N ASP A 194 -6.36 11.39 -5.49
CA ASP A 194 -5.28 11.52 -4.50
C ASP A 194 -5.75 11.14 -3.07
N ASP A 195 -7.07 11.06 -2.86
CA ASP A 195 -7.72 10.65 -1.60
C ASP A 195 -8.61 9.40 -1.84
N PHE A 196 -8.01 8.26 -1.53
CA PHE A 196 -8.57 6.90 -1.64
C PHE A 196 -8.79 6.31 -0.23
N GLY A 197 -9.18 5.05 -0.07
CA GLY A 197 -9.13 4.41 1.25
C GLY A 197 -10.26 3.45 1.53
N VAL A 198 -10.11 2.74 2.63
CA VAL A 198 -11.06 1.72 3.10
C VAL A 198 -11.36 1.93 4.58
N ALA A 199 -12.62 1.81 4.94
CA ALA A 199 -13.06 1.81 6.33
C ALA A 199 -13.86 0.54 6.62
N ALA A 200 -13.59 -0.08 7.76
CA ALA A 200 -14.33 -1.25 8.21
C ALA A 200 -15.18 -0.89 9.44
N SER A 201 -16.51 -0.99 9.31
CA SER A 201 -17.42 -0.63 10.41
C SER A 201 -17.44 -1.73 11.49
N PRO A 202 -17.31 -1.38 12.78
CA PRO A 202 -17.51 -2.31 13.87
C PRO A 202 -19.01 -2.40 14.17
N THR A 203 -19.78 -3.17 13.39
CA THR A 203 -21.19 -3.42 13.73
C THR A 203 -21.30 -4.78 14.44
N PRO A 204 -21.64 -4.82 15.74
CA PRO A 204 -21.89 -6.09 16.43
C PRO A 204 -23.10 -6.81 15.82
N GLY A 205 -22.96 -8.10 15.51
CA GLY A 205 -24.09 -8.96 15.10
C GLY A 205 -24.55 -8.86 13.64
N SER A 206 -23.83 -8.15 12.77
CA SER A 206 -24.11 -8.10 11.32
C SER A 206 -22.88 -8.54 10.52
N PRO A 207 -23.03 -9.15 9.34
CA PRO A 207 -21.88 -9.48 8.51
C PRO A 207 -21.07 -8.21 8.18
N ARG A 208 -19.77 -8.24 8.54
CA ARG A 208 -18.91 -7.04 8.53
C ARG A 208 -18.89 -6.46 7.11
N SER A 209 -19.17 -5.16 7.03
CA SER A 209 -19.15 -4.43 5.76
C SER A 209 -17.96 -3.48 5.72
N SER A 210 -17.05 -3.73 4.78
CA SER A 210 -15.93 -2.84 4.49
C SER A 210 -16.31 -1.97 3.30
N THR A 211 -16.08 -0.67 3.42
CA THR A 211 -16.42 0.31 2.38
C THR A 211 -15.14 0.93 1.86
N ALA A 212 -14.90 0.77 0.56
CA ALA A 212 -13.88 1.54 -0.15
C ALA A 212 -14.49 2.88 -0.60
N THR A 213 -13.77 3.98 -0.41
CA THR A 213 -14.20 5.33 -0.77
C THR A 213 -13.14 6.03 -1.63
N THR A 214 -13.60 6.78 -2.62
CA THR A 214 -12.77 7.66 -3.48
C THR A 214 -13.43 9.03 -3.51
N SER A 215 -12.70 10.13 -3.26
CA SER A 215 -13.30 11.47 -3.17
C SER A 215 -13.07 12.32 -4.44
N SER A 216 -14.12 12.49 -5.25
CA SER A 216 -14.38 13.69 -6.07
C SER A 216 -15.84 13.64 -6.57
N THR A 217 -16.65 14.58 -6.06
CA THR A 217 -18.04 14.98 -6.39
C THR A 217 -19.15 13.94 -6.62
N ARG A 218 -18.90 12.63 -6.63
CA ARG A 218 -19.92 11.58 -6.48
C ARG A 218 -19.35 10.43 -5.66
N THR A 219 -19.64 10.47 -4.35
CA THR A 219 -19.39 9.37 -3.42
C THR A 219 -20.03 8.08 -3.93
N ARG A 220 -19.27 7.18 -4.57
CA ARG A 220 -19.70 5.78 -4.74
C ARG A 220 -19.12 4.99 -3.58
N GLN A 221 -19.95 4.78 -2.55
CA GLN A 221 -19.66 3.77 -1.53
C GLN A 221 -19.73 2.39 -2.18
N ILE A 222 -18.60 1.69 -2.26
CA ILE A 222 -18.61 0.27 -2.59
C ILE A 222 -18.75 -0.47 -1.25
N ARG A 223 -19.99 -0.85 -0.90
CA ARG A 223 -20.26 -1.67 0.28
C ARG A 223 -20.25 -3.14 -0.13
N ARG A 224 -19.49 -3.98 0.60
CA ARG A 224 -19.70 -5.43 0.55
C ARG A 224 -19.99 -5.95 1.95
N ALA A 225 -21.12 -6.64 2.11
CA ALA A 225 -21.37 -7.51 3.26
C ALA A 225 -20.59 -8.81 3.06
N ALA A 226 -19.73 -9.18 4.01
CA ALA A 226 -19.10 -10.50 4.02
C ALA A 226 -20.16 -11.57 4.33
N THR A 227 -20.39 -12.55 3.45
CA THR A 227 -21.21 -13.74 3.76
C THR A 227 -20.41 -14.75 4.55
#